data_AF-A0A067BWK7-F1
#
_entry.id   AF-A0A067BWK7-F1
#
_cell.length_a   1.000
_cell.length_b   1.000
_cell.length_c   1.000
_cell.angle_alpha   90.00
_cell.angle_beta   90.00
_cell.angle_gamma   90.00
#
_symmetry.space_group_name_H-M   'P 1'
#
loop_
_entity.id
_entity.type
_entity.pdbx_description
1 polymer ?
#
loop_
_entity_poly.entity_id
_entity_poly.type
_entity_poly.pdbx_seq_one_letter_code
_entity_poly.pdbx_strand_id
1 'polypeptide(L)'
;MPETMWTLSQQLKWKLAKWLRDMAKNGVELDPMPSMASTLCFGILGDATVTQAQMESFATAIATESQGAIRLQVVGGSIPAPRPTRRATPISSETAPDIGHGTLPKFPRTRHLLPSGGVTRDDLVLDPMDARRFVQTRVTLQEKVDGANLGLFLNDDFTIVAQNRSHFCNSSTAPQFKGLDIWIQVHQFELIELLSPPGRYVLYGEWLFAQHSIGYTRLPSYFLAFDVLDRQDNSFWSVERVAERLQETSIHMVPTLPTTTLADFESYQRLLETPSAFYDGPVEGIVIRCEADGILADRAKLVRDDFIQEIGDHWAKKGVVKNQLHF
;
A
#
# COMPACT_ATOMS: atom_id res chain seq x y z
N MET A 1 36.15 -15.19 2.60
CA MET A 1 34.94 -15.05 1.76
C MET A 1 35.03 -13.68 1.11
N PRO A 2 34.80 -13.52 -0.19
CA PRO A 2 34.91 -12.21 -0.82
C PRO A 2 33.86 -11.30 -0.16
N GLU A 3 34.30 -10.16 0.37
CA GLU A 3 33.40 -9.11 0.87
C GLU A 3 32.53 -8.68 -0.31
N THR A 4 31.27 -9.08 -0.28
CA THR A 4 30.28 -8.60 -1.23
C THR A 4 30.05 -7.13 -0.91
N MET A 5 30.85 -6.25 -1.51
CA MET A 5 30.59 -4.81 -1.48
C MET A 5 29.29 -4.56 -2.25
N TRP A 6 28.19 -4.45 -1.53
CA TRP A 6 26.96 -3.91 -2.07
C TRP A 6 27.06 -2.40 -2.00
N THR A 7 27.05 -1.75 -3.16
CA THR A 7 26.85 -0.31 -3.22
C THR A 7 25.35 -0.11 -3.14
N LEU A 8 24.86 0.63 -2.13
CA LEU A 8 23.49 1.16 -2.16
C LEU A 8 23.43 2.21 -3.28
N SER A 9 23.41 1.75 -4.52
CA SER A 9 23.45 2.58 -5.71
C SER A 9 22.06 3.02 -6.13
N GLN A 10 21.20 3.45 -5.19
CA GLN A 10 19.86 3.97 -5.46
C GLN A 10 19.42 4.89 -4.30
N GLN A 11 18.69 5.98 -4.46
CA GLN A 11 18.13 6.60 -5.67
C GLN A 11 17.86 8.10 -5.41
N LEU A 12 18.72 8.76 -4.66
CA LEU A 12 18.57 10.19 -4.40
C LEU A 12 19.22 10.99 -5.51
N LYS A 13 18.66 10.81 -6.71
CA LYS A 13 18.95 11.69 -7.83
C LYS A 13 18.57 13.11 -7.41
N TRP A 14 19.43 14.07 -7.72
CA TRP A 14 19.18 15.51 -7.86
C TRP A 14 17.76 15.91 -8.32
N LYS A 15 17.07 15.01 -9.04
CA LYS A 15 15.66 15.10 -9.39
C LYS A 15 14.72 15.28 -8.19
N LEU A 16 14.86 14.54 -7.08
CA LEU A 16 13.92 14.64 -5.94
C LEU A 16 13.97 16.03 -5.30
N ALA A 17 15.16 16.52 -4.97
CA ALA A 17 15.33 17.79 -4.28
C ALA A 17 15.03 19.01 -5.19
N LYS A 18 15.42 18.96 -6.48
CA LYS A 18 14.98 19.94 -7.48
C LYS A 18 13.46 19.97 -7.62
N TRP A 19 12.83 18.80 -7.55
CA TRP A 19 11.39 18.67 -7.78
C TRP A 19 10.54 18.98 -6.54
N LEU A 20 10.96 18.63 -5.32
CA LEU A 20 10.31 19.07 -4.07
C LEU A 20 10.25 20.60 -4.01
N ARG A 21 11.31 21.27 -4.47
CA ARG A 21 11.37 22.72 -4.65
C ARG A 21 10.38 23.22 -5.71
N ASP A 22 10.26 22.54 -6.84
CA ASP A 22 9.32 22.91 -7.91
C ASP A 22 7.86 22.65 -7.49
N MET A 23 7.57 21.60 -6.72
CA MET A 23 6.24 21.35 -6.16
C MET A 23 5.79 22.39 -5.15
N ALA A 24 6.66 22.73 -4.20
CA ALA A 24 6.38 23.78 -3.21
C ALA A 24 6.06 25.11 -3.92
N LYS A 25 6.75 25.38 -5.03
CA LYS A 25 6.46 26.54 -5.90
C LYS A 25 5.15 26.43 -6.68
N ASN A 26 4.76 25.21 -7.07
CA ASN A 26 3.58 24.96 -7.90
C ASN A 26 2.32 24.59 -7.09
N GLY A 27 2.37 24.66 -5.76
CA GLY A 27 1.23 24.35 -4.88
C GLY A 27 0.75 22.90 -4.97
N VAL A 28 1.63 21.97 -5.33
CA VAL A 28 1.25 20.55 -5.38
C VAL A 28 1.26 20.01 -3.96
N GLU A 29 0.08 19.63 -3.46
CA GLU A 29 -0.08 18.97 -2.17
C GLU A 29 0.72 17.66 -2.15
N LEU A 30 1.74 17.65 -1.29
CA LEU A 30 2.56 16.50 -0.94
C LEU A 30 1.84 15.71 0.15
N ASP A 31 1.91 14.39 0.06
CA ASP A 31 1.60 13.51 1.18
C ASP A 31 2.66 13.75 2.28
N PRO A 32 2.32 14.41 3.40
CA PRO A 32 3.23 14.59 4.51
C PRO A 32 3.34 13.25 5.21
N MET A 33 4.56 12.73 5.32
CA MET A 33 4.81 11.72 6.35
C MET A 33 4.28 12.30 7.68
N PRO A 34 3.40 11.60 8.42
CA PRO A 34 2.92 12.07 9.73
C PRO A 34 4.13 12.43 10.59
N SER A 35 3.93 13.41 11.49
CA SER A 35 5.01 13.95 12.34
C SER A 35 5.84 12.80 12.89
N MET A 36 7.06 12.61 12.36
CA MET A 36 7.87 11.43 12.60
C MET A 36 8.03 11.21 14.11
N ALA A 37 7.29 10.24 14.64
CA ALA A 37 7.34 9.86 16.04
C ALA A 37 7.70 8.38 16.14
N SER A 38 8.86 8.03 15.63
CA SER A 38 9.96 7.39 16.37
C SER A 38 11.06 7.04 15.37
N THR A 39 12.30 7.08 15.82
CA THR A 39 13.49 6.77 15.03
C THR A 39 13.28 5.57 14.11
N LEU A 40 13.26 5.79 12.78
CA LEU A 40 13.26 4.72 11.80
C LEU A 40 14.61 3.99 11.86
N CYS A 41 14.59 2.74 12.31
CA CYS A 41 15.79 1.90 12.46
C CYS A 41 15.81 0.86 11.35
N PHE A 42 16.65 1.05 10.34
CA PHE A 42 16.86 0.07 9.29
C PHE A 42 18.13 -0.75 9.54
N GLY A 43 18.08 -2.04 9.22
CA GLY A 43 19.28 -2.87 9.18
C GLY A 43 20.17 -2.47 8.02
N ILE A 44 21.46 -2.27 8.29
CA ILE A 44 22.45 -1.99 7.24
C ILE A 44 23.16 -3.30 6.90
N LEU A 45 23.11 -3.69 5.63
CA LEU A 45 23.95 -4.75 5.08
C LEU A 45 25.20 -4.09 4.50
N GLY A 46 26.28 -4.01 5.29
CA GLY A 46 27.53 -3.37 4.89
C GLY A 46 28.24 -2.65 6.04
N ASP A 47 29.21 -1.80 5.70
CA ASP A 47 29.92 -0.99 6.68
C ASP A 47 29.03 0.14 7.20
N ALA A 48 28.63 0.02 8.47
CA ALA A 48 27.75 0.99 9.13
C ALA A 48 28.33 2.42 9.15
N THR A 49 29.66 2.57 9.21
CA THR A 49 30.33 3.87 9.23
C THR A 49 30.24 4.54 7.85
N VAL A 50 30.50 3.78 6.79
CA VAL A 50 30.38 4.26 5.40
C VAL A 50 28.93 4.64 5.09
N THR A 51 27.98 3.80 5.47
CA THR A 51 26.55 4.09 5.25
C THR A 51 26.08 5.30 6.05
N GLN A 52 26.51 5.43 7.31
CA GLN A 52 26.17 6.60 8.13
C GLN A 52 26.71 7.89 7.50
N ALA A 53 27.98 7.92 7.06
CA ALA A 53 28.56 9.10 6.40
C ALA A 53 27.83 9.47 5.10
N GLN A 54 27.40 8.48 4.32
CA GLN A 54 26.59 8.69 3.12
C GLN A 54 25.21 9.28 3.47
N MET A 55 24.55 8.75 4.50
CA MET A 55 23.27 9.27 4.97
C MET A 55 23.39 10.70 5.50
N GLU A 56 24.48 11.04 6.19
CA GLU A 56 24.74 12.40 6.70
C GLU A 56 24.98 13.39 5.56
N SER A 57 25.76 12.99 4.55
CA SER A 57 25.93 13.77 3.32
C SER A 57 24.58 14.00 2.63
N PHE A 58 23.72 12.99 2.64
CA PHE A 58 22.41 13.06 2.02
C PHE A 58 21.44 13.97 2.78
N ALA A 59 21.38 13.85 4.10
CA ALA A 59 20.60 14.72 4.98
C ALA A 59 20.99 16.20 4.80
N THR A 60 22.29 16.48 4.70
CA THR A 60 22.84 17.82 4.46
C THR A 60 22.42 18.38 3.10
N ALA A 61 22.45 17.56 2.05
CA ALA A 61 22.02 17.94 0.72
C ALA A 61 20.51 18.29 0.69
N ILE A 62 19.66 17.46 1.27
CA ILE A 62 18.22 17.75 1.41
C ILE A 62 17.98 19.08 2.15
N ALA A 63 18.64 19.29 3.29
CA ALA A 63 18.41 20.47 4.11
C ALA A 63 18.81 21.75 3.37
N THR A 64 19.94 21.70 2.68
CA THR A 64 20.45 22.83 1.88
C THR A 64 19.53 23.14 0.70
N GLU A 65 19.12 22.11 -0.04
CA GLU A 65 18.36 22.27 -1.29
C GLU A 65 16.89 22.60 -1.10
N SER A 66 16.32 22.17 0.03
CA SER A 66 14.97 22.55 0.48
C SER A 66 14.93 23.95 1.11
N GLN A 67 16.05 24.67 1.13
CA GLN A 67 16.18 25.96 1.83
C GLN A 67 15.78 25.86 3.32
N GLY A 68 16.07 24.71 3.93
CA GLY A 68 15.75 24.42 5.32
C GLY A 68 14.29 24.00 5.58
N ALA A 69 13.46 23.84 4.54
CA ALA A 69 12.09 23.34 4.69
C ALA A 69 12.03 21.87 5.12
N ILE A 70 13.05 21.07 4.79
CA ILE A 70 13.19 19.67 5.22
C ILE A 70 14.48 19.57 6.03
N ARG A 71 14.39 19.11 7.28
CA ARG A 71 15.57 18.85 8.11
C ARG A 71 15.63 17.37 8.43
N LEU A 72 16.75 16.75 8.07
CA LEU A 72 17.02 15.36 8.37
C LEU A 72 18.20 15.31 9.34
N GLN A 73 18.05 14.49 10.37
CA GLN A 73 19.12 14.18 11.32
C GLN A 73 19.40 12.69 11.22
N VAL A 74 20.66 12.34 10.92
CA VAL A 74 21.10 10.95 10.98
C VAL A 74 21.56 10.67 12.39
N VAL A 75 20.96 9.66 13.02
CA VAL A 75 21.31 9.21 14.36
C VAL A 75 21.97 7.84 14.23
N GLY A 76 23.28 7.77 14.45
CA GLY A 76 23.98 6.49 14.51
C GLY A 76 23.49 5.66 15.70
N GLY A 77 23.06 4.43 15.46
CA GLY A 77 22.65 3.52 16.52
C GLY A 77 23.83 3.12 17.41
N SER A 78 23.71 3.27 18.73
CA SER A 78 24.52 2.46 19.64
C SER A 78 23.96 1.04 19.61
N ILE A 79 24.82 0.03 19.46
CA ILE A 79 24.41 -1.38 19.50
C ILE A 79 23.69 -1.60 20.83
N PRO A 80 22.37 -1.91 20.85
CA PRO A 80 21.69 -2.18 22.10
C PRO A 80 22.31 -3.44 22.72
N ALA A 81 22.58 -3.41 24.03
CA ALA A 81 22.96 -4.62 24.75
C ALA A 81 21.93 -5.73 24.47
N PRO A 82 22.37 -6.99 24.26
CA PRO A 82 21.49 -8.06 23.83
C PRO A 82 20.31 -8.19 24.82
N ARG A 83 19.09 -7.95 24.32
CA ARG A 83 17.88 -8.31 25.08
C ARG A 83 17.89 -9.82 25.32
N PRO A 84 17.44 -10.30 26.49
CA PRO A 84 17.31 -11.72 26.73
C PRO A 84 16.43 -12.32 25.62
N THR A 85 16.99 -13.34 24.97
CA THR A 85 16.42 -14.01 23.81
C THR A 85 14.98 -14.44 24.07
N ARG A 86 14.01 -13.74 23.46
CA ARG A 86 12.73 -14.35 23.14
C ARG A 86 13.05 -15.44 22.11
N ARG A 87 12.72 -16.71 22.40
CA ARG A 87 13.03 -17.88 21.55
C ARG A 87 12.84 -17.51 20.08
N ALA A 88 13.96 -17.38 19.36
CA ALA A 88 13.95 -17.25 17.93
C ALA A 88 13.40 -18.56 17.37
N THR A 89 12.28 -18.49 16.68
CA THR A 89 11.93 -19.52 15.70
C THR A 89 13.11 -19.60 14.73
N PRO A 90 13.65 -20.80 14.40
CA PRO A 90 14.81 -20.89 13.53
C PRO A 90 14.49 -20.21 12.20
N ILE A 91 15.24 -19.17 11.86
CA ILE A 91 15.28 -18.65 10.50
C ILE A 91 16.03 -19.72 9.71
N SER A 92 15.28 -20.62 9.04
CA SER A 92 15.86 -21.48 8.03
C SER A 92 16.40 -20.58 6.92
N SER A 93 17.65 -20.81 6.54
CA SER A 93 18.29 -20.22 5.37
C SER A 93 17.69 -20.82 4.09
N GLU A 94 16.38 -20.66 3.92
CA GLU A 94 15.69 -21.02 2.71
C GLU A 94 15.87 -19.87 1.73
N THR A 95 16.77 -20.06 0.78
CA THR A 95 16.77 -19.35 -0.48
C THR A 95 15.34 -19.29 -1.00
N ALA A 96 14.79 -18.08 -1.11
CA ALA A 96 13.51 -17.86 -1.74
C ALA A 96 13.54 -18.52 -3.12
N PRO A 97 12.51 -19.29 -3.50
CA PRO A 97 12.46 -19.92 -4.83
C PRO A 97 12.62 -18.86 -5.92
N ASP A 98 13.38 -19.19 -6.97
CA ASP A 98 13.54 -18.38 -8.18
C ASP A 98 12.20 -18.32 -8.92
N ILE A 99 11.36 -17.38 -8.51
CA ILE A 99 10.10 -17.06 -9.17
C ILE A 99 10.34 -15.77 -9.98
N GLY A 100 11.05 -15.91 -11.11
CA GLY A 100 11.14 -14.94 -12.21
C GLY A 100 11.02 -13.48 -11.80
N HIS A 101 12.17 -12.84 -11.56
CA HIS A 101 12.40 -11.49 -11.02
C HIS A 101 11.70 -10.29 -11.70
N GLY A 102 10.75 -10.50 -12.61
CA GLY A 102 10.10 -9.45 -13.38
C GLY A 102 8.60 -9.60 -13.64
N THR A 103 7.90 -10.57 -13.04
CA THR A 103 6.45 -10.72 -13.29
C THR A 103 5.66 -10.93 -12.00
N LEU A 104 4.92 -9.90 -11.60
CA LEU A 104 3.89 -10.02 -10.58
C LEU A 104 2.63 -10.64 -11.21
N PRO A 105 2.05 -11.72 -10.65
CA PRO A 105 0.78 -12.26 -11.12
C PRO A 105 -0.32 -11.20 -10.96
N LYS A 106 -1.28 -11.20 -11.88
CA LYS A 106 -2.41 -10.27 -11.82
C LYS A 106 -3.10 -10.41 -10.47
N PHE A 107 -3.36 -9.29 -9.79
CA PHE A 107 -4.12 -9.30 -8.55
C PHE A 107 -5.46 -10.04 -8.75
N PRO A 108 -5.82 -11.02 -7.90
CA PRO A 108 -7.03 -11.82 -8.11
C PRO A 108 -8.29 -10.96 -8.09
N ARG A 109 -9.23 -11.21 -9.02
CA ARG A 109 -10.55 -10.57 -9.00
C ARG A 109 -11.31 -10.99 -7.75
N THR A 110 -11.71 -10.02 -6.93
CA THR A 110 -12.65 -10.26 -5.82
C THR A 110 -14.06 -10.37 -6.39
N ARG A 111 -14.77 -11.44 -6.03
CA ARG A 111 -16.13 -11.71 -6.51
C ARG A 111 -17.16 -10.92 -5.70
N HIS A 112 -18.26 -10.54 -6.33
CA HIS A 112 -19.42 -9.99 -5.65
C HIS A 112 -20.10 -11.06 -4.78
N LEU A 113 -20.43 -10.70 -3.54
CA LEU A 113 -21.19 -11.57 -2.64
C LEU A 113 -22.60 -11.83 -3.18
N LEU A 114 -23.23 -10.79 -3.71
CA LEU A 114 -24.58 -10.81 -4.28
C LEU A 114 -24.58 -10.06 -5.61
N PRO A 115 -25.49 -10.39 -6.54
CA PRO A 115 -25.79 -9.52 -7.67
C PRO A 115 -26.20 -8.12 -7.15
N SER A 116 -25.66 -7.07 -7.76
CA SER A 116 -26.02 -5.68 -7.48
C SER A 116 -26.25 -4.95 -8.81
N GLY A 117 -26.98 -3.84 -8.79
CA GLY A 117 -27.29 -3.03 -9.98
C GLY A 117 -26.05 -2.52 -10.71
N GLY A 118 -24.93 -2.35 -9.98
CA GLY A 118 -23.63 -1.95 -10.52
C GLY A 118 -22.76 -3.10 -11.06
N VAL A 119 -23.20 -4.36 -10.98
CA VAL A 119 -22.47 -5.51 -11.54
C VAL A 119 -22.47 -5.43 -13.06
N THR A 120 -21.28 -5.35 -13.66
CA THR A 120 -21.10 -5.38 -15.12
C THR A 120 -20.93 -6.81 -15.64
N ARG A 121 -20.91 -7.01 -16.96
CA ARG A 121 -20.66 -8.35 -17.56
C ARG A 121 -19.26 -8.89 -17.24
N ASP A 122 -18.32 -8.02 -16.90
CA ASP A 122 -16.93 -8.39 -16.61
C ASP A 122 -16.69 -8.72 -15.12
N ASP A 123 -17.68 -8.45 -14.27
CA ASP A 123 -17.67 -8.77 -12.86
C ASP A 123 -17.97 -10.25 -12.60
N LEU A 124 -17.35 -10.79 -11.56
CA LEU A 124 -17.60 -12.14 -11.09
C LEU A 124 -18.53 -12.07 -9.89
N VAL A 125 -19.59 -12.87 -9.88
CA VAL A 125 -20.49 -13.02 -8.73
C VAL A 125 -20.31 -14.43 -8.15
N LEU A 126 -20.37 -14.56 -6.83
CA LEU A 126 -20.43 -15.87 -6.18
C LEU A 126 -21.74 -16.58 -6.52
N ASP A 127 -21.70 -17.91 -6.65
CA ASP A 127 -22.95 -18.66 -6.69
C ASP A 127 -23.63 -18.64 -5.31
N PRO A 128 -24.95 -18.88 -5.24
CA PRO A 128 -25.68 -18.78 -3.98
C PRO A 128 -25.21 -19.72 -2.86
N MET A 129 -24.60 -20.88 -3.18
CA MET A 129 -24.09 -21.80 -2.18
C MET A 129 -22.78 -21.29 -1.58
N ASP A 130 -21.87 -20.78 -2.42
CA ASP A 130 -20.63 -20.18 -1.96
C ASP A 130 -20.90 -18.87 -1.18
N ALA A 131 -21.82 -18.03 -1.65
CA ALA A 131 -22.21 -16.79 -0.96
C ALA A 131 -22.75 -17.06 0.47
N ARG A 132 -23.48 -18.17 0.66
CA ARG A 132 -23.99 -18.57 1.99
C ARG A 132 -22.89 -18.86 3.00
N ARG A 133 -21.65 -19.15 2.58
CA ARG A 133 -20.52 -19.36 3.49
C ARG A 133 -20.12 -18.11 4.26
N PHE A 134 -20.53 -16.92 3.81
CA PHE A 134 -20.26 -15.67 4.51
C PHE A 134 -21.32 -15.38 5.60
N VAL A 135 -22.51 -15.98 5.51
CA VAL A 135 -23.59 -15.79 6.48
C VAL A 135 -23.33 -16.64 7.73
N GLN A 136 -23.54 -16.05 8.92
CA GLN A 136 -23.26 -16.66 10.22
C GLN A 136 -21.79 -17.07 10.41
N THR A 137 -20.89 -16.53 9.59
CA THR A 137 -19.45 -16.73 9.67
C THR A 137 -18.79 -15.49 10.28
N ARG A 138 -17.69 -15.70 11.00
CA ARG A 138 -16.87 -14.60 11.52
C ARG A 138 -16.13 -13.93 10.36
N VAL A 139 -16.38 -12.64 10.15
CA VAL A 139 -15.83 -11.87 9.03
C VAL A 139 -15.20 -10.55 9.51
N THR A 140 -14.14 -10.15 8.82
CA THR A 140 -13.54 -8.81 8.91
C THR A 140 -14.01 -7.99 7.73
N LEU A 141 -14.40 -6.75 7.98
CA LEU A 141 -14.98 -5.86 6.97
C LEU A 141 -14.07 -4.66 6.75
N GLN A 142 -13.84 -4.31 5.50
CA GLN A 142 -13.07 -3.11 5.14
C GLN A 142 -13.89 -2.24 4.20
N GLU A 143 -13.77 -0.92 4.35
CA GLU A 143 -14.30 0.02 3.36
C GLU A 143 -13.64 -0.26 2.01
N LYS A 144 -14.46 -0.45 0.97
CA LYS A 144 -13.97 -0.47 -0.39
C LYS A 144 -13.83 0.97 -0.87
N VAL A 145 -12.62 1.32 -1.30
CA VAL A 145 -12.31 2.64 -1.87
C VAL A 145 -12.25 2.57 -3.41
N ASP A 146 -12.58 3.70 -4.04
CA ASP A 146 -12.69 3.86 -5.50
C ASP A 146 -11.45 4.53 -6.07
N GLY A 147 -10.53 3.72 -6.60
CA GLY A 147 -9.32 4.22 -7.24
C GLY A 147 -8.73 3.23 -8.23
N ALA A 148 -7.41 3.28 -8.33
CA ALA A 148 -6.65 2.37 -9.16
C ALA A 148 -5.91 1.33 -8.32
N ASN A 149 -6.28 0.06 -8.48
CA ASN A 149 -5.54 -1.05 -7.88
C ASN A 149 -4.03 -0.97 -8.17
N LEU A 150 -3.23 -1.08 -7.12
CA LEU A 150 -1.78 -0.98 -7.17
C LEU A 150 -1.13 -2.06 -6.29
N GLY A 151 -0.14 -2.75 -6.84
CA GLY A 151 0.76 -3.65 -6.13
C GLY A 151 2.18 -3.10 -6.13
N LEU A 152 2.82 -3.13 -4.97
CA LEU A 152 4.21 -2.72 -4.75
C LEU A 152 5.03 -3.93 -4.32
N PHE A 153 6.18 -4.15 -4.93
CA PHE A 153 7.10 -5.22 -4.56
C PHE A 153 8.56 -4.80 -4.67
N LEU A 154 9.42 -5.46 -3.90
CA LEU A 154 10.86 -5.23 -3.91
C LEU A 154 11.54 -6.22 -4.88
N ASN A 155 12.36 -5.71 -5.79
CA ASN A 155 13.22 -6.53 -6.66
C ASN A 155 14.62 -6.74 -6.06
N ASP A 156 15.45 -7.57 -6.68
CA ASP A 156 16.78 -7.94 -6.12
C ASP A 156 17.76 -6.77 -6.04
N ASP A 157 17.54 -5.75 -6.86
CA ASP A 157 18.30 -4.49 -6.83
C ASP A 157 17.82 -3.56 -5.71
N PHE A 158 17.00 -4.05 -4.78
CA PHE A 158 16.36 -3.28 -3.70
C PHE A 158 15.57 -2.07 -4.21
N THR A 159 14.98 -2.19 -5.40
CA THR A 159 14.12 -1.18 -6.02
C THR A 159 12.66 -1.54 -5.81
N ILE A 160 11.86 -0.55 -5.42
CA ILE A 160 10.40 -0.70 -5.38
C ILE A 160 9.86 -0.64 -6.81
N VAL A 161 9.12 -1.66 -7.19
CA VAL A 161 8.43 -1.76 -8.48
C VAL A 161 6.92 -1.70 -8.25
N ALA A 162 6.24 -0.90 -9.05
CA ALA A 162 4.80 -0.74 -9.01
C ALA A 162 4.12 -1.39 -10.22
N GLN A 163 3.04 -2.12 -9.96
CA GLN A 163 2.20 -2.74 -10.96
C GLN A 163 0.75 -2.37 -10.68
N ASN A 164 0.01 -1.91 -11.69
CA ASN A 164 -1.45 -1.92 -11.61
C ASN A 164 -1.95 -3.36 -11.81
N ARG A 165 -3.27 -3.57 -11.92
CA ARG A 165 -3.87 -4.91 -12.10
C ARG A 165 -3.20 -5.80 -13.18
N SER A 166 -2.70 -5.23 -14.28
CA SER A 166 -2.18 -6.01 -15.42
C SER A 166 -0.87 -5.52 -16.01
N HIS A 167 -0.39 -4.33 -15.65
CA HIS A 167 0.75 -3.67 -16.27
C HIS A 167 1.60 -2.95 -15.23
N PHE A 168 2.92 -2.95 -15.44
CA PHE A 168 3.80 -2.07 -14.67
C PHE A 168 3.41 -0.61 -14.88
N CYS A 169 3.41 0.15 -13.80
CA CYS A 169 3.06 1.56 -13.83
C CYS A 169 4.09 2.40 -13.08
N ASN A 170 4.15 3.66 -13.48
CA ASN A 170 4.97 4.72 -12.89
C ASN A 170 4.34 6.07 -13.25
N SER A 171 4.91 7.16 -12.77
CA SER A 171 4.38 8.51 -12.97
C SER A 171 4.20 8.94 -14.43
N SER A 172 4.88 8.30 -15.37
CA SER A 172 4.80 8.58 -16.81
C SER A 172 3.81 7.69 -17.57
N THR A 173 3.30 6.62 -16.94
CA THR A 173 2.47 5.62 -17.65
C THR A 173 1.07 6.09 -17.97
N ALA A 174 0.40 6.79 -17.05
CA ALA A 174 -0.91 7.38 -17.28
C ALA A 174 -1.14 8.58 -16.34
N PRO A 175 -1.99 9.55 -16.71
CA PRO A 175 -2.29 10.71 -15.87
C PRO A 175 -2.73 10.37 -14.44
N GLN A 176 -3.43 9.26 -14.23
CA GLN A 176 -3.86 8.81 -12.89
C GLN A 176 -2.69 8.46 -11.96
N PHE A 177 -1.56 8.02 -12.51
CA PHE A 177 -0.37 7.63 -11.75
C PHE A 177 0.60 8.80 -11.53
N LYS A 178 0.22 10.01 -11.95
CA LYS A 178 1.01 11.21 -11.67
C LYS A 178 1.18 11.34 -10.15
N GLY A 179 2.42 11.39 -9.67
CA GLY A 179 2.75 11.39 -8.25
C GLY A 179 3.21 10.04 -7.67
N LEU A 180 3.01 8.93 -8.38
CA LEU A 180 3.35 7.59 -7.86
C LEU A 180 4.84 7.44 -7.53
N ASP A 181 5.73 7.79 -8.45
CA ASP A 181 7.18 7.66 -8.24
C ASP A 181 7.66 8.47 -7.02
N ILE A 182 6.97 9.57 -6.73
CA ILE A 182 7.30 10.44 -5.61
C ILE A 182 6.82 9.81 -4.31
N TRP A 183 5.59 9.33 -4.28
CA TRP A 183 5.05 8.62 -3.13
C TRP A 183 5.98 7.44 -2.77
N ILE A 184 6.34 6.62 -3.76
CA ILE A 184 7.32 5.54 -3.57
C ILE A 184 8.64 6.05 -3.00
N GLN A 185 9.14 7.18 -3.49
CA GLN A 185 10.40 7.75 -3.04
C GLN A 185 10.33 8.29 -1.60
N VAL A 186 9.21 8.88 -1.19
CA VAL A 186 8.98 9.34 0.20
C VAL A 186 8.94 8.14 1.15
N HIS A 187 8.25 7.07 0.75
CA HIS A 187 8.05 5.86 1.55
C HIS A 187 9.14 4.79 1.31
N GLN A 188 10.24 5.10 0.60
CA GLN A 188 11.16 4.08 0.06
C GLN A 188 11.78 3.18 1.14
N PHE A 189 12.18 3.76 2.28
CA PHE A 189 12.89 3.02 3.32
C PHE A 189 11.96 2.06 4.07
N GLU A 190 10.78 2.53 4.48
CA GLU A 190 9.76 1.69 5.11
C GLU A 190 9.22 0.63 4.14
N LEU A 191 9.11 0.94 2.83
CA LEU A 191 8.73 -0.05 1.82
C LEU A 191 9.79 -1.13 1.63
N ILE A 192 11.08 -0.77 1.60
CA ILE A 192 12.18 -1.74 1.51
C ILE A 192 12.14 -2.66 2.73
N GLU A 193 12.01 -2.11 3.93
CA GLU A 193 11.92 -2.91 5.16
C GLU A 193 10.68 -3.81 5.17
N LEU A 194 9.51 -3.25 4.83
CA LEU A 194 8.23 -3.96 4.80
C LEU A 194 8.26 -5.13 3.83
N LEU A 195 8.82 -4.92 2.64
CA LEU A 195 8.81 -5.86 1.52
C LEU A 195 10.03 -6.78 1.45
N SER A 196 10.99 -6.64 2.38
CA SER A 196 12.15 -7.53 2.47
C SER A 196 11.75 -8.92 3.01
N PRO A 197 12.36 -10.01 2.48
CA PRO A 197 13.40 -10.02 1.47
C PRO A 197 12.85 -9.74 0.05
N PRO A 198 13.70 -9.22 -0.87
CA PRO A 198 13.35 -9.07 -2.28
C PRO A 198 12.66 -10.30 -2.86
N GLY A 199 11.65 -10.08 -3.70
CA GLY A 199 10.95 -11.17 -4.37
C GLY A 199 9.94 -11.94 -3.51
N ARG A 200 9.83 -11.70 -2.20
CA ARG A 200 8.86 -12.42 -1.35
C ARG A 200 7.52 -11.72 -1.24
N TYR A 201 7.49 -10.51 -0.70
CA TYR A 201 6.23 -9.84 -0.38
C TYR A 201 5.74 -8.93 -1.50
N VAL A 202 4.44 -8.71 -1.51
CA VAL A 202 3.75 -7.74 -2.37
C VAL A 202 2.72 -7.02 -1.52
N LEU A 203 2.86 -5.69 -1.40
CA LEU A 203 1.88 -4.84 -0.73
C LEU A 203 0.86 -4.38 -1.78
N TYR A 204 -0.39 -4.77 -1.59
CA TYR A 204 -1.50 -4.31 -2.40
C TYR A 204 -2.26 -3.19 -1.70
N GLY A 205 -2.66 -2.21 -2.50
CA GLY A 205 -3.45 -1.08 -2.05
C GLY A 205 -4.18 -0.41 -3.20
N GLU A 206 -4.94 0.62 -2.85
CA GLU A 206 -5.63 1.47 -3.81
C GLU A 206 -4.89 2.79 -3.96
N TRP A 207 -4.58 3.15 -5.21
CA TRP A 207 -4.02 4.44 -5.57
C TRP A 207 -5.14 5.43 -5.89
N LEU A 208 -5.22 6.49 -5.10
CA LEU A 208 -6.35 7.41 -5.00
C LEU A 208 -5.99 8.83 -5.45
N PHE A 209 -4.91 9.02 -6.21
CA PHE A 209 -4.50 10.35 -6.68
C PHE A 209 -5.58 11.00 -7.56
N ALA A 210 -6.07 10.25 -8.55
CA ALA A 210 -7.12 10.71 -9.45
C ALA A 210 -8.49 10.40 -8.84
N GLN A 211 -9.41 11.36 -8.92
CA GLN A 211 -10.82 11.10 -8.73
C GLN A 211 -11.32 10.18 -9.84
N HIS A 212 -11.86 9.04 -9.44
CA HIS A 212 -12.64 8.15 -10.29
C HIS A 212 -14.10 8.62 -10.26
N SER A 213 -14.98 7.87 -9.61
CA SER A 213 -16.40 8.19 -9.47
C SER A 213 -16.65 8.96 -8.17
N ILE A 214 -15.93 8.63 -7.09
CA ILE A 214 -16.00 9.36 -5.81
C ILE A 214 -14.89 10.41 -5.72
N GLY A 215 -15.29 11.66 -5.46
CA GLY A 215 -14.37 12.76 -5.14
C GLY A 215 -14.04 12.78 -3.66
N TYR A 216 -12.95 12.12 -3.28
CA TYR A 216 -12.53 12.06 -1.88
C TYR A 216 -11.95 13.40 -1.43
N THR A 217 -12.37 13.85 -0.25
CA THR A 217 -12.00 15.16 0.32
C THR A 217 -11.16 15.07 1.58
N ARG A 218 -10.99 13.86 2.15
CA ARG A 218 -10.31 13.64 3.43
C ARG A 218 -9.41 12.41 3.45
N LEU A 219 -8.65 12.18 2.37
CA LEU A 219 -7.74 11.04 2.34
C LEU A 219 -6.53 11.28 3.27
N PRO A 220 -6.10 10.29 4.07
CA PRO A 220 -4.89 10.43 4.86
C PRO A 220 -3.61 10.26 4.00
N SER A 221 -3.73 9.56 2.87
CA SER A 221 -2.66 9.33 1.90
C SER A 221 -3.25 9.01 0.54
N TYR A 222 -2.46 9.22 -0.54
CA TYR A 222 -2.87 8.79 -1.89
C TYR A 222 -2.76 7.28 -2.12
N PHE A 223 -2.11 6.53 -1.23
CA PHE A 223 -2.09 5.08 -1.27
C PHE A 223 -2.65 4.53 0.03
N LEU A 224 -3.68 3.68 -0.08
CA LEU A 224 -4.22 2.95 1.06
C LEU A 224 -3.98 1.45 0.89
N ALA A 225 -3.18 0.86 1.76
CA ALA A 225 -2.93 -0.57 1.79
C ALA A 225 -4.21 -1.35 2.14
N PHE A 226 -4.39 -2.55 1.57
CA PHE A 226 -5.48 -3.45 1.95
C PHE A 226 -5.09 -4.93 1.95
N ASP A 227 -3.97 -5.33 1.35
CA ASP A 227 -3.52 -6.73 1.38
C ASP A 227 -2.00 -6.85 1.33
N VAL A 228 -1.48 -7.96 1.86
CA VAL A 228 -0.11 -8.40 1.62
C VAL A 228 -0.14 -9.84 1.12
N LEU A 229 0.48 -10.09 -0.02
CA LEU A 229 0.71 -11.44 -0.53
C LEU A 229 2.12 -11.89 -0.11
N ASP A 230 2.20 -13.03 0.56
CA ASP A 230 3.44 -13.79 0.70
C ASP A 230 3.56 -14.76 -0.47
N ARG A 231 4.53 -14.52 -1.35
CA ARG A 231 4.74 -15.38 -2.53
C ARG A 231 5.41 -16.71 -2.20
N GLN A 232 5.96 -16.87 -0.99
CA GLN A 232 6.57 -18.14 -0.60
C GLN A 232 5.52 -19.26 -0.47
N ASP A 233 4.39 -18.96 0.14
CA ASP A 233 3.27 -19.88 0.32
C ASP A 233 2.04 -19.52 -0.53
N ASN A 234 2.13 -18.43 -1.29
CA ASN A 234 1.06 -17.87 -2.14
C ASN A 234 -0.22 -17.59 -1.33
N SER A 235 -0.04 -17.08 -0.10
CA SER A 235 -1.14 -16.72 0.80
C SER A 235 -1.26 -15.21 0.98
N PHE A 236 -2.51 -14.75 1.13
CA PHE A 236 -2.79 -13.39 1.56
C PHE A 236 -2.85 -13.34 3.08
N TRP A 237 -2.29 -12.30 3.68
CA TRP A 237 -2.32 -12.13 5.13
C TRP A 237 -3.71 -11.73 5.64
N SER A 238 -3.98 -12.06 6.90
CA SER A 238 -5.09 -11.48 7.66
C SER A 238 -4.90 -9.98 7.83
N VAL A 239 -6.00 -9.25 8.03
CA VAL A 239 -5.96 -7.80 8.29
C VAL A 239 -5.14 -7.49 9.54
N GLU A 240 -5.23 -8.31 10.59
CA GLU A 240 -4.45 -8.15 11.82
C GLU A 240 -2.93 -8.16 11.51
N ARG A 241 -2.46 -9.16 10.76
CA ARG A 241 -1.05 -9.27 10.38
C ARG A 241 -0.58 -8.14 9.48
N VAL A 242 -1.42 -7.66 8.57
CA VAL A 242 -1.12 -6.47 7.75
C VAL A 242 -1.02 -5.23 8.64
N ALA A 243 -1.99 -5.02 9.54
CA ALA A 243 -1.99 -3.88 10.46
C ALA A 243 -0.75 -3.87 11.36
N GLU A 244 -0.39 -5.01 11.96
CA GLU A 244 0.85 -5.16 12.74
C GLU A 244 2.09 -4.80 11.93
N ARG A 245 2.15 -5.22 10.66
CA ARG A 245 3.28 -4.90 9.79
C ARG A 245 3.37 -3.41 9.44
N LEU A 246 2.23 -2.73 9.34
CA LEU A 246 2.16 -1.31 8.99
C LEU A 246 2.32 -0.37 10.20
N GLN A 247 2.23 -0.86 11.45
CA GLN A 247 2.31 -0.04 12.66
C GLN A 247 3.58 0.82 12.75
N GLU A 248 4.70 0.32 12.23
CA GLU A 248 6.00 1.01 12.23
C GLU A 248 6.22 1.86 10.96
N THR A 249 5.18 2.06 10.15
CA THR A 249 5.24 2.77 8.88
C THR A 249 4.27 3.94 8.85
N SER A 250 4.49 4.86 7.93
CA SER A 250 3.54 5.92 7.59
C SER A 250 2.48 5.50 6.58
N ILE A 251 2.47 4.23 6.15
CA ILE A 251 1.52 3.72 5.14
C ILE A 251 0.17 3.45 5.82
N HIS A 252 -0.85 4.17 5.36
CA HIS A 252 -2.21 3.99 5.85
C HIS A 252 -2.88 2.76 5.25
N MET A 253 -3.64 2.04 6.06
CA MET A 253 -4.52 0.96 5.61
C MET A 253 -5.94 1.48 5.37
N VAL A 254 -6.69 0.83 4.49
CA VAL A 254 -8.12 1.10 4.33
C VAL A 254 -8.88 0.95 5.66
N PRO A 255 -9.95 1.73 5.91
CA PRO A 255 -10.74 1.65 7.12
C PRO A 255 -11.25 0.23 7.34
N THR A 256 -11.01 -0.30 8.52
CA THR A 256 -11.37 -1.67 8.90
C THR A 256 -12.35 -1.62 10.07
N LEU A 257 -13.50 -2.28 9.92
CA LEU A 257 -14.46 -2.44 11.00
C LEU A 257 -14.08 -3.63 11.89
N PRO A 258 -14.49 -3.62 13.18
CA PRO A 258 -14.30 -4.76 14.05
C PRO A 258 -14.87 -6.06 13.44
N THR A 259 -14.15 -7.15 13.67
CA THR A 259 -14.57 -8.48 13.22
C THR A 259 -15.92 -8.84 13.84
N THR A 260 -16.86 -9.29 13.01
CA THR A 260 -18.26 -9.52 13.40
C THR A 260 -18.83 -10.78 12.75
N THR A 261 -20.05 -11.15 13.11
CA THR A 261 -20.82 -12.23 12.47
C THR A 261 -22.18 -11.67 12.07
N LEU A 262 -22.50 -11.70 10.77
CA LEU A 262 -23.77 -11.21 10.24
C LEU A 262 -24.75 -12.35 10.01
N ALA A 263 -26.00 -12.14 10.40
CA ALA A 263 -27.02 -13.18 10.41
C ALA A 263 -27.60 -13.50 9.03
N ASP A 264 -27.58 -12.53 8.11
CA ASP A 264 -28.20 -12.62 6.79
C ASP A 264 -27.57 -11.65 5.78
N PHE A 265 -27.97 -11.80 4.52
CA PHE A 265 -27.54 -10.94 3.42
C PHE A 265 -28.03 -9.49 3.53
N GLU A 266 -29.22 -9.28 4.11
CA GLU A 266 -29.77 -7.94 4.31
C GLU A 266 -28.87 -7.12 5.25
N SER A 267 -28.29 -7.75 6.26
CA SER A 267 -27.31 -7.14 7.16
C SER A 267 -26.08 -6.64 6.42
N TYR A 268 -25.60 -7.36 5.38
CA TYR A 268 -24.52 -6.85 4.52
C TYR A 268 -24.98 -5.67 3.66
N GLN A 269 -26.20 -5.69 3.14
CA GLN A 269 -26.73 -4.58 2.35
C GLN A 269 -26.85 -3.29 3.17
N ARG A 270 -27.28 -3.37 4.44
CA ARG A 270 -27.35 -2.20 5.34
C ARG A 270 -25.99 -1.54 5.58
N LEU A 271 -24.89 -2.28 5.50
CA LEU A 271 -23.54 -1.73 5.64
C LEU A 271 -23.16 -0.80 4.49
N LEU A 272 -23.84 -0.87 3.34
CA LEU A 272 -23.62 0.04 2.21
C LEU A 272 -24.11 1.47 2.48
N GLU A 273 -24.88 1.68 3.54
CA GLU A 273 -25.30 3.01 4.02
C GLU A 273 -24.33 3.57 5.08
N THR A 274 -23.26 2.85 5.40
CA THR A 274 -22.23 3.33 6.34
C THR A 274 -21.57 4.58 5.76
N PRO A 275 -21.42 5.67 6.53
CA PRO A 275 -20.66 6.83 6.08
C PRO A 275 -19.20 6.46 5.79
N SER A 276 -18.68 6.93 4.65
CA SER A 276 -17.26 6.77 4.30
C SER A 276 -16.38 7.56 5.26
N ALA A 277 -15.18 7.04 5.54
CA ALA A 277 -14.18 7.76 6.28
C ALA A 277 -13.63 8.99 5.52
N PHE A 278 -13.76 9.03 4.20
CA PHE A 278 -12.95 9.90 3.34
C PHE A 278 -13.72 10.99 2.59
N TYR A 279 -15.05 10.99 2.64
CA TYR A 279 -15.90 12.04 2.05
C TYR A 279 -17.31 12.06 2.66
N ASP A 280 -18.10 13.09 2.33
CA ASP A 280 -19.47 13.26 2.84
C ASP A 280 -20.46 12.44 2.02
N GLY A 281 -20.44 11.13 2.24
CA GLY A 281 -21.33 10.18 1.58
C GLY A 281 -21.17 8.77 2.15
N PRO A 282 -21.98 7.82 1.65
CA PRO A 282 -21.87 6.42 2.01
C PRO A 282 -20.59 5.80 1.44
N VAL A 283 -20.13 4.67 1.98
CA VAL A 283 -19.05 3.88 1.37
C VAL A 283 -19.44 3.45 -0.05
N GLU A 284 -18.47 3.37 -0.97
CA GLU A 284 -18.69 2.77 -2.30
C GLU A 284 -19.24 1.33 -2.17
N GLY A 285 -18.64 0.62 -1.22
CA GLY A 285 -18.89 -0.76 -0.93
C GLY A 285 -18.05 -1.24 0.24
N ILE A 286 -18.11 -2.54 0.45
CA ILE A 286 -17.36 -3.23 1.51
C ILE A 286 -16.63 -4.43 0.91
N VAL A 287 -15.42 -4.67 1.41
CA VAL A 287 -14.72 -5.94 1.24
C VAL A 287 -14.97 -6.79 2.48
N ILE A 288 -15.35 -8.04 2.26
CA ILE A 288 -15.75 -8.99 3.29
C ILE A 288 -14.71 -10.10 3.29
N ARG A 289 -14.03 -10.30 4.41
CA ARG A 289 -12.89 -11.21 4.54
C ARG A 289 -13.20 -12.30 5.57
N CYS A 290 -13.02 -13.55 5.20
CA CYS A 290 -12.99 -14.68 6.11
C CYS A 290 -11.52 -15.01 6.38
N GLU A 291 -11.09 -14.93 7.63
CA GLU A 291 -9.68 -15.05 8.02
C GLU A 291 -9.50 -16.16 9.05
N ALA A 292 -8.43 -16.92 8.92
CA ALA A 292 -8.07 -18.02 9.81
C ALA A 292 -6.54 -18.13 9.88
N ASP A 293 -6.00 -18.46 11.06
CA ASP A 293 -4.57 -18.74 11.25
C ASP A 293 -3.62 -17.66 10.70
N GLY A 294 -4.03 -16.38 10.80
CA GLY A 294 -3.25 -15.23 10.34
C GLY A 294 -3.25 -15.00 8.83
N ILE A 295 -4.05 -15.74 8.07
CA ILE A 295 -4.20 -15.63 6.61
C ILE A 295 -5.66 -15.37 6.19
N LEU A 296 -5.83 -14.83 4.99
CA LEU A 296 -7.12 -14.69 4.32
C LEU A 296 -7.52 -16.04 3.70
N ALA A 297 -8.61 -16.62 4.19
CA ALA A 297 -9.17 -17.88 3.68
C ALA A 297 -10.12 -17.66 2.50
N ASP A 298 -10.97 -16.62 2.57
CA ASP A 298 -11.90 -16.27 1.48
C ASP A 298 -12.24 -14.79 1.51
N ARG A 299 -12.64 -14.22 0.36
CA ARG A 299 -13.10 -12.83 0.27
C ARG A 299 -14.20 -12.62 -0.76
N ALA A 300 -15.09 -11.71 -0.44
CA ALA A 300 -16.08 -11.17 -1.35
C ALA A 300 -16.10 -9.64 -1.28
N LYS A 301 -16.72 -8.99 -2.27
CA LYS A 301 -17.06 -7.58 -2.24
C LYS A 301 -18.57 -7.40 -2.33
N LEU A 302 -19.08 -6.32 -1.75
CA LEU A 302 -20.42 -5.82 -2.02
C LEU A 302 -20.30 -4.34 -2.35
N VAL A 303 -20.97 -3.90 -3.42
CA VAL A 303 -20.88 -2.52 -3.94
C VAL A 303 -22.31 -2.02 -4.10
N ARG A 304 -22.52 -0.74 -3.81
CA ARG A 304 -23.83 -0.08 -3.95
C ARG A 304 -24.40 -0.22 -5.36
N ASP A 305 -25.73 -0.28 -5.45
CA ASP A 305 -26.44 -0.44 -6.72
C ASP A 305 -26.35 0.79 -7.62
N ASP A 306 -26.27 1.99 -7.03
CA ASP A 306 -26.19 3.26 -7.75
C ASP A 306 -24.76 3.71 -8.04
N PHE A 307 -23.77 2.93 -7.61
CA PHE A 307 -22.38 3.20 -7.91
C PHE A 307 -22.02 2.68 -9.31
N ILE A 308 -21.76 3.61 -10.23
CA ILE A 308 -21.34 3.34 -11.60
C ILE A 308 -19.89 3.81 -11.76
N GLN A 309 -18.99 2.90 -12.15
CA GLN A 309 -17.58 3.25 -12.37
C GLN A 309 -17.41 4.11 -13.64
N GLU A 310 -17.12 5.39 -13.47
CA GLU A 310 -16.90 6.34 -14.57
C GLU A 310 -15.41 6.47 -14.94
N ILE A 311 -14.79 5.37 -15.40
CA ILE A 311 -13.33 5.35 -15.65
C ILE A 311 -12.97 5.71 -17.12
N GLY A 312 -13.87 5.51 -18.08
CA GLY A 312 -13.50 5.40 -19.50
C GLY A 312 -13.28 6.71 -20.28
N ASP A 313 -14.22 7.66 -20.24
CA ASP A 313 -14.26 8.79 -21.19
C ASP A 313 -13.95 10.16 -20.57
N HIS A 314 -13.94 10.27 -19.24
CA HIS A 314 -13.84 11.56 -18.55
C HIS A 314 -12.42 12.13 -18.52
N TRP A 315 -11.39 11.31 -18.23
CA TRP A 315 -10.03 11.83 -18.08
C TRP A 315 -9.38 12.25 -19.40
N ALA A 316 -9.68 11.55 -20.50
CA ALA A 316 -9.13 11.88 -21.82
C ALA A 316 -9.65 13.23 -22.36
N LYS A 317 -10.83 13.68 -21.91
CA LYS A 317 -11.48 14.92 -22.38
C LYS A 317 -11.44 16.08 -21.38
N LYS A 318 -11.43 15.81 -20.06
CA LYS A 318 -11.55 16.85 -19.01
C LYS A 318 -10.29 17.02 -18.14
N GLY A 319 -9.26 16.20 -18.34
CA GLY A 319 -8.09 16.16 -17.47
C GLY A 319 -8.36 15.38 -16.17
N VAL A 320 -7.29 15.08 -15.43
CA VAL A 320 -7.39 14.39 -14.14
C VAL A 320 -7.77 15.38 -13.05
N VAL A 321 -8.87 15.11 -12.36
CA VAL A 321 -9.22 15.78 -11.11
C VAL A 321 -8.51 15.05 -9.98
N LYS A 322 -7.83 15.78 -9.10
CA LYS A 322 -7.07 15.21 -7.97
C LYS A 322 -8.00 15.07 -6.76
N ASN A 323 -7.94 13.95 -6.05
CA ASN A 323 -8.55 13.85 -4.71
C ASN A 323 -7.76 14.70 -3.71
N GLN A 324 -8.41 15.08 -2.60
CA GLN A 324 -7.81 15.96 -1.59
C GLN A 324 -7.33 15.13 -0.39
N LEU A 325 -6.16 15.51 0.13
CA LEU A 325 -5.66 14.95 1.37
C LEU A 325 -6.19 15.75 2.56
N HIS A 326 -6.32 15.11 3.72
CA HIS A 326 -6.64 15.75 4.98
C HIS A 326 -5.85 15.10 6.10
N PHE A 327 -5.11 15.93 6.83
CA PHE A 327 -4.19 15.54 7.90
C PHE A 327 -4.73 15.99 9.24
#